data_AF-A0A4Q1CIR7-F1
#
_entry.id   AF-A0A4Q1CIR7-F1
#
_cell.length_a   1.000
_cell.length_b   1.000
_cell.length_c   1.000
_cell.angle_alpha   90.00
_cell.angle_beta   90.00
_cell.angle_gamma   90.00
#
_symmetry.space_group_name_H-M   'P 1'
#
loop_
_entity.id
_entity.type
_entity.pdbx_description
1 polymer ?
#
loop_
_entity_poly.entity_id
_entity_poly.type
_entity_poly.pdbx_seq_one_letter_code
_entity_poly.pdbx_strand_id
1 'polypeptide(L)'
;MQESLFHLLRCPYAKQPLRIQIISKKQRQFNSSLVEIIEEAILFSEEGFVFPVIDGIPRMLIESIYDYDTFLKQHLPNYLLLKKQLEEKHADLLAFCREKNKKTKQSFFLEWGFLKPQANDKLWHDEIADLSYKFLQEFDLKPEDLKGKAVIDVGCGHGVTTGKIATLSQLVVGVELSRAVENAYSRNDQANAHFLQGDLLFLPFAERSFDLLYSSGVLHHTADTKKSLVAVEALVKKNGKICIWLYHPQSNKIHNAMLFMRKVTSKMPVAISFPLLMIFVFPFSFLIKKIKRKRKLNYREEIIDILDMFTPEFRFEITHNEAEKWLTELNYSDVKVTTTDQFGFSIVGKNVKES
;
A
#
# COMPACT_ATOMS: atom_id res chain seq x y z
N MET A 1 -13.54 10.52 5.64
CA MET A 1 -13.10 9.63 6.72
C MET A 1 -14.28 9.37 7.63
N GLN A 2 -14.61 8.13 7.91
CA GLN A 2 -15.62 7.81 8.93
C GLN A 2 -15.01 7.95 10.33
N GLU A 3 -15.82 8.32 11.33
CA GLU A 3 -15.34 8.46 12.72
C GLU A 3 -14.80 7.15 13.29
N SER A 4 -15.34 6.01 12.86
CA SER A 4 -14.82 4.67 13.20
C SER A 4 -13.34 4.49 12.86
N LEU A 5 -12.88 5.01 11.72
CA LEU A 5 -11.47 4.97 11.34
C LEU A 5 -10.62 5.83 12.27
N PHE A 6 -11.08 7.03 12.63
CA PHE A 6 -10.34 7.96 13.49
C PHE A 6 -9.96 7.32 14.83
N HIS A 7 -10.86 6.54 15.44
CA HIS A 7 -10.59 5.85 16.70
C HIS A 7 -9.48 4.78 16.62
N LEU A 8 -9.24 4.24 15.42
CA LEU A 8 -8.14 3.30 15.15
C LEU A 8 -6.82 4.02 14.92
N LEU A 9 -6.85 5.29 14.49
CA LEU A 9 -5.65 6.03 14.15
C LEU A 9 -4.81 6.37 15.39
N ARG A 10 -3.51 6.28 15.21
CA ARG A 10 -2.46 6.73 16.12
C ARG A 10 -1.47 7.59 15.35
N CYS A 11 -0.69 8.39 16.07
CA CYS A 11 0.43 9.11 15.46
C CYS A 11 1.39 8.09 14.81
N PRO A 12 1.73 8.25 13.52
CA PRO A 12 2.75 7.48 12.81
C PRO A 12 4.07 7.33 13.59
N TYR A 13 4.50 8.42 14.24
CA TYR A 13 5.77 8.51 14.97
C TYR A 13 5.69 7.89 16.36
N ALA A 14 4.83 8.40 17.25
CA ALA A 14 4.85 8.04 18.68
C ALA A 14 3.72 7.10 19.12
N LYS A 15 2.88 6.63 18.19
CA LYS A 15 1.80 5.63 18.43
C LYS A 15 0.73 6.02 19.46
N GLN A 16 0.68 7.28 19.89
CA GLN A 16 -0.33 7.82 20.78
C GLN A 16 -1.62 8.23 20.04
N PRO A 17 -2.77 8.33 20.75
CA PRO A 17 -4.01 8.87 20.20
C PRO A 17 -3.85 10.28 19.62
N LEU A 18 -4.66 10.60 18.62
CA LEU A 18 -4.65 11.90 17.96
C LEU A 18 -5.84 12.74 18.43
N ARG A 19 -5.65 14.06 18.46
CA ARG A 19 -6.76 15.02 18.55
C ARG A 19 -7.20 15.41 17.15
N ILE A 20 -8.49 15.72 16.96
CA ILE A 20 -9.05 16.11 15.67
C ILE A 20 -9.69 17.49 15.73
N GLN A 21 -9.43 18.30 14.71
CA GLN A 21 -10.19 19.52 14.40
C GLN A 21 -10.92 19.29 13.08
N ILE A 22 -12.23 19.15 13.13
CA ILE A 22 -13.08 18.96 11.94
C ILE A 22 -13.29 20.32 11.28
N ILE A 23 -13.10 20.38 9.97
CA ILE A 23 -13.33 21.57 9.13
C ILE A 23 -14.67 21.43 8.41
N SER A 24 -14.92 20.27 7.81
CA SER A 24 -16.14 19.99 7.05
C SER A 24 -16.53 18.52 7.12
N LYS A 25 -17.83 18.26 6.95
CA LYS A 25 -18.42 16.93 6.84
C LYS A 25 -19.32 16.88 5.60
N LYS A 26 -19.47 15.69 5.02
CA LYS A 26 -20.43 15.44 3.93
C LYS A 26 -21.09 14.08 4.07
N GLN A 27 -22.22 13.91 3.39
CA GLN A 27 -22.86 12.60 3.24
C GLN A 27 -22.21 11.84 2.07
N ARG A 28 -21.94 10.55 2.26
CA ARG A 28 -21.43 9.67 1.21
C ARG A 28 -22.30 8.42 1.11
N GLN A 29 -22.75 8.12 -0.10
CA GLN A 29 -23.48 6.90 -0.40
C GLN A 29 -22.51 5.73 -0.56
N PHE A 30 -22.78 4.64 0.17
CA PHE A 30 -22.19 3.31 -0.03
C PHE A 30 -23.30 2.34 -0.49
N ASN A 31 -22.96 1.11 -0.87
CA ASN A 31 -23.93 0.15 -1.40
C ASN A 31 -25.11 -0.13 -0.45
N SER A 32 -24.86 -0.18 0.86
CA SER A 32 -25.84 -0.56 1.87
C SER A 32 -26.35 0.61 2.73
N SER A 33 -25.75 1.79 2.63
CA SER A 33 -26.03 2.89 3.57
C SER A 33 -25.55 4.26 3.08
N LEU A 34 -26.25 5.31 3.47
CA LEU A 34 -25.76 6.68 3.44
C LEU A 34 -25.05 6.97 4.77
N VAL A 35 -23.78 7.41 4.72
CA VAL A 35 -22.96 7.61 5.92
C VAL A 35 -22.37 9.01 5.92
N GLU A 36 -22.44 9.70 7.06
CA GLU A 36 -21.73 10.96 7.27
C GLU A 36 -20.22 10.69 7.39
N ILE A 37 -19.44 11.42 6.62
CA ILE A 37 -17.98 11.36 6.65
C ILE A 37 -17.39 12.73 6.95
N ILE A 38 -16.28 12.74 7.67
CA ILE A 38 -15.38 13.89 7.80
C ILE A 38 -14.72 14.09 6.43
N GLU A 39 -14.99 15.21 5.78
CA GLU A 39 -14.43 15.55 4.48
C GLU A 39 -13.06 16.20 4.65
N GLU A 40 -12.99 17.24 5.47
CA GLU A 40 -11.75 17.91 5.81
C GLU A 40 -11.57 18.00 7.32
N ALA A 41 -10.36 17.73 7.78
CA ALA A 41 -9.97 17.87 9.18
C ALA A 41 -8.46 17.96 9.31
N ILE A 42 -7.99 18.29 10.51
CA ILE A 42 -6.58 18.20 10.88
C ILE A 42 -6.46 17.34 12.13
N LEU A 43 -5.59 16.34 12.06
CA LEU A 43 -5.23 15.48 13.18
C LEU A 43 -3.94 15.99 13.81
N PHE A 44 -3.90 16.06 15.14
CA PHE A 44 -2.78 16.57 15.91
C PHE A 44 -2.24 15.50 16.84
N SER A 45 -0.93 15.34 16.85
CA SER A 45 -0.22 14.53 17.86
C SER A 45 0.30 15.41 19.00
N GLU A 46 0.63 14.78 20.12
CA GLU A 46 1.32 15.43 21.25
C GLU A 46 2.76 15.82 20.89
N GLU A 47 3.36 15.12 19.93
CA GLU A 47 4.71 15.40 19.43
C GLU A 47 4.78 16.59 18.46
N GLY A 48 3.64 17.24 18.20
CA GLY A 48 3.54 18.40 17.31
C GLY A 48 3.26 18.07 15.85
N PHE A 49 3.34 16.79 15.44
CA PHE A 49 2.99 16.38 14.08
C PHE A 49 1.51 16.67 13.79
N VAL A 50 1.26 17.11 12.56
CA VAL A 50 -0.08 17.38 12.03
C VAL A 50 -0.34 16.54 10.78
N PHE A 51 -1.53 15.95 10.67
CA PHE A 51 -1.92 15.11 9.54
C PHE A 51 -3.25 15.59 8.99
N PRO A 52 -3.31 16.12 7.77
CA PRO A 52 -4.57 16.57 7.20
C PRO A 52 -5.43 15.37 6.78
N VAL A 53 -6.74 15.53 6.90
CA VAL A 53 -7.74 14.72 6.23
C VAL A 53 -8.24 15.56 5.06
N ILE A 54 -8.07 15.06 3.83
CA ILE A 54 -8.42 15.78 2.60
C ILE A 54 -9.29 14.85 1.75
N ASP A 55 -10.44 15.34 1.29
CA ASP A 55 -11.46 14.55 0.58
C ASP A 55 -11.88 13.29 1.35
N GLY A 56 -11.79 13.34 2.68
CA GLY A 56 -12.05 12.23 3.56
C GLY A 56 -10.96 11.17 3.65
N ILE A 57 -9.76 11.44 3.13
CA ILE A 57 -8.60 10.54 3.21
C ILE A 57 -7.59 11.11 4.21
N PRO A 58 -7.29 10.39 5.30
CA PRO A 58 -6.22 10.78 6.23
C PRO A 58 -4.85 10.67 5.57
N ARG A 59 -4.03 11.73 5.67
CA ARG A 59 -2.68 11.81 5.12
C ARG A 59 -1.66 11.56 6.23
N MET A 60 -1.48 10.29 6.59
CA MET A 60 -0.71 9.83 7.76
C MET A 60 0.77 9.61 7.45
N LEU A 61 1.40 10.57 6.75
CA LEU A 61 2.83 10.55 6.46
C LEU A 61 3.59 11.47 7.42
N ILE A 62 4.78 11.05 7.85
CA ILE A 62 5.65 11.85 8.73
C ILE A 62 5.97 13.21 8.09
N GLU A 63 6.16 13.23 6.77
CA GLU A 63 6.47 14.43 5.99
C GLU A 63 5.23 15.15 5.43
N SER A 64 4.01 14.85 5.93
CA SER A 64 2.74 15.48 5.50
C SER A 64 2.79 17.00 5.50
N ILE A 65 3.56 17.59 6.41
CA ILE A 65 3.72 19.04 6.53
C ILE A 65 4.31 19.68 5.28
N TYR A 66 5.08 18.94 4.49
CA TYR A 66 5.60 19.40 3.21
C TYR A 66 4.67 19.05 2.06
N ASP A 67 4.16 17.81 2.04
CA ASP A 67 3.36 17.29 0.93
C ASP A 67 2.01 18.02 0.79
N TYR A 68 1.49 18.56 1.89
CA TYR A 68 0.17 19.20 1.97
C TYR A 68 0.24 20.62 2.53
N ASP A 69 1.35 21.33 2.28
CA ASP A 69 1.60 22.66 2.83
C ASP A 69 0.51 23.68 2.44
N THR A 70 -0.02 23.60 1.22
CA THR A 70 -1.08 24.48 0.73
C THR A 70 -2.34 24.36 1.59
N PHE A 71 -2.81 23.13 1.82
CA PHE A 71 -3.96 22.85 2.68
C PHE A 71 -3.69 23.28 4.12
N LEU A 72 -2.54 22.93 4.66
CA LEU A 72 -2.20 23.26 6.05
C LEU A 72 -2.05 24.77 6.26
N LYS A 73 -1.47 25.53 5.32
CA LYS A 73 -1.41 27.00 5.39
C LYS A 73 -2.79 27.64 5.39
N GLN A 74 -3.73 27.07 4.65
CA GLN A 74 -5.10 27.57 4.56
C GLN A 74 -5.87 27.35 5.86
N HIS A 75 -5.63 26.24 6.56
CA HIS A 75 -6.45 25.82 7.71
C HIS A 75 -5.73 25.91 9.07
N LEU A 76 -4.42 26.20 9.12
CA LEU A 76 -3.63 26.43 10.34
C LEU A 76 -2.96 27.80 10.31
N PRO A 77 -3.49 28.80 11.02
CA PRO A 77 -2.90 30.14 11.09
C PRO A 77 -1.44 30.15 11.56
N ASN A 78 -1.07 29.23 12.45
CA ASN A 78 0.27 29.09 13.01
C ASN A 78 1.15 28.06 12.27
N TYR A 79 0.77 27.66 11.05
CA TYR A 79 1.47 26.64 10.27
C TYR A 79 2.99 26.85 10.18
N LEU A 80 3.45 28.08 9.86
CA LEU A 80 4.88 28.36 9.68
C LEU A 80 5.67 28.17 10.99
N LEU A 81 5.09 28.53 12.12
CA LEU A 81 5.69 28.34 13.43
C LEU A 81 5.77 26.85 13.78
N LEU A 82 4.65 26.13 13.60
CA LEU A 82 4.58 24.69 13.88
C LEU A 82 5.55 23.89 12.99
N LYS A 83 5.65 24.26 11.71
CA LYS A 83 6.62 23.67 10.79
C LYS A 83 8.05 23.87 11.27
N LYS A 84 8.41 25.09 11.65
CA LYS A 84 9.75 25.40 12.16
C LYS A 84 10.07 24.59 13.43
N GLN A 85 9.13 24.49 14.37
CA GLN A 85 9.31 23.70 15.59
C GLN A 85 9.50 22.20 15.31
N LEU A 86 8.74 21.65 14.36
CA LEU A 86 8.91 20.26 13.92
C LEU A 86 10.25 20.04 13.22
N GLU A 87 10.68 20.97 12.39
CA GLU A 87 12.01 20.93 11.75
C GLU A 87 13.14 20.97 12.78
N GLU A 88 13.03 21.83 13.80
CA GLU A 88 14.01 21.90 14.89
C GLU A 88 14.07 20.61 15.72
N LYS A 89 12.92 19.95 15.97
CA LYS A 89 12.83 18.76 16.82
C LYS A 89 13.10 17.45 16.07
N HIS A 90 12.75 17.37 14.78
CA HIS A 90 12.70 16.12 14.01
C HIS A 90 13.35 16.22 12.62
N ALA A 91 14.32 17.14 12.42
CA ALA A 91 15.00 17.36 11.13
C ALA A 91 15.42 16.07 10.41
N ASP A 92 16.15 15.18 11.10
CA ASP A 92 16.71 13.96 10.49
C ASP A 92 15.62 13.00 10.02
N LEU A 93 14.58 12.82 10.85
CA LEU A 93 13.44 11.97 10.53
C LEU A 93 12.66 12.53 9.32
N LEU A 94 12.39 13.83 9.32
CA LEU A 94 11.69 14.50 8.21
C LEU A 94 12.51 14.41 6.92
N ALA A 95 13.82 14.63 6.97
CA ALA A 95 14.72 14.50 5.82
C ALA A 95 14.73 13.06 5.29
N PHE A 96 14.90 12.08 6.18
CA PHE A 96 14.88 10.65 5.85
C PHE A 96 13.59 10.23 5.15
N CYS A 97 12.43 10.56 5.73
CA CYS A 97 11.14 10.18 5.15
C CYS A 97 10.90 10.85 3.80
N ARG A 98 11.23 12.14 3.66
CA ARG A 98 11.09 12.87 2.39
C ARG A 98 11.94 12.26 1.30
N GLU A 99 13.20 11.97 1.58
CA GLU A 99 14.13 11.40 0.59
C GLU A 99 13.67 10.00 0.18
N LYS A 100 13.48 9.11 1.16
CA LYS A 100 13.05 7.72 0.96
C LYS A 100 11.74 7.61 0.17
N ASN A 101 10.75 8.45 0.47
CA ASN A 101 9.42 8.32 -0.10
C ASN A 101 9.27 9.01 -1.46
N LYS A 102 10.14 9.97 -1.81
CA LYS A 102 9.93 10.86 -2.97
C LYS A 102 9.72 10.10 -4.27
N LYS A 103 10.65 9.22 -4.64
CA LYS A 103 10.58 8.50 -5.92
C LYS A 103 9.52 7.41 -5.88
N THR A 104 9.43 6.65 -4.79
CA THR A 104 8.43 5.59 -4.60
C THR A 104 7.01 6.12 -4.74
N LYS A 105 6.69 7.27 -4.11
CA LYS A 105 5.38 7.95 -4.25
C LYS A 105 5.07 8.27 -5.71
N GLN A 106 6.05 8.78 -6.48
CA GLN A 106 5.86 9.14 -7.89
C GLN A 106 5.70 7.91 -8.79
N SER A 107 6.51 6.87 -8.58
CA SER A 107 6.48 5.63 -9.37
C SER A 107 5.12 4.95 -9.26
N PHE A 108 4.69 4.67 -8.03
CA PHE A 108 3.44 3.96 -7.81
C PHE A 108 2.20 4.82 -8.08
N PHE A 109 2.27 6.15 -7.89
CA PHE A 109 1.19 7.03 -8.35
C PHE A 109 0.99 6.93 -9.87
N LEU A 110 2.09 6.95 -10.64
CA LEU A 110 2.05 6.83 -12.09
C LEU A 110 1.52 5.46 -12.53
N GLU A 111 2.08 4.38 -11.99
CA GLU A 111 1.71 3.00 -12.30
C GLU A 111 0.22 2.76 -12.07
N TRP A 112 -0.24 3.04 -10.85
CA TRP A 112 -1.63 2.86 -10.50
C TRP A 112 -2.53 3.79 -11.31
N GLY A 113 -2.08 4.99 -11.69
CA GLY A 113 -2.84 5.91 -12.54
C GLY A 113 -3.29 5.32 -13.90
N PHE A 114 -2.63 4.26 -14.39
CA PHE A 114 -3.03 3.59 -15.63
C PHE A 114 -4.11 2.52 -15.45
N LEU A 115 -4.33 2.00 -14.25
CA LEU A 115 -5.32 0.93 -14.04
C LEU A 115 -6.75 1.49 -14.13
N LYS A 116 -7.56 0.94 -15.04
CA LYS A 116 -8.98 1.30 -15.19
C LYS A 116 -9.88 0.07 -15.02
N PRO A 117 -10.25 -0.29 -13.78
CA PRO A 117 -11.11 -1.45 -13.51
C PRO A 117 -12.44 -1.44 -14.28
N GLN A 118 -13.04 -0.26 -14.48
CA GLN A 118 -14.30 -0.14 -15.23
C GLN A 118 -14.16 -0.44 -16.73
N ALA A 119 -12.93 -0.48 -17.25
CA ALA A 119 -12.64 -0.84 -18.63
C ALA A 119 -12.26 -2.31 -18.80
N ASN A 120 -12.59 -3.15 -17.80
CA ASN A 120 -12.22 -4.57 -17.71
C ASN A 120 -10.70 -4.80 -17.76
N ASP A 121 -9.92 -3.85 -17.23
CA ASP A 121 -8.48 -4.05 -17.01
C ASP A 121 -8.29 -5.11 -15.93
N LYS A 122 -7.37 -6.04 -16.15
CA LYS A 122 -6.99 -7.05 -15.15
C LYS A 122 -5.97 -6.49 -14.18
N LEU A 123 -5.98 -7.01 -12.95
CA LEU A 123 -4.94 -6.74 -11.98
C LEU A 123 -3.97 -7.92 -11.98
N TRP A 124 -2.73 -7.72 -12.47
CA TRP A 124 -1.71 -8.77 -12.54
C TRP A 124 -2.19 -10.05 -13.27
N HIS A 125 -2.97 -9.86 -14.34
CA HIS A 125 -3.60 -10.90 -15.18
C HIS A 125 -4.81 -11.63 -14.58
N ASP A 126 -5.20 -11.29 -13.35
CA ASP A 126 -6.40 -11.84 -12.71
C ASP A 126 -7.64 -11.00 -13.02
N GLU A 127 -8.77 -11.71 -13.17
CA GLU A 127 -10.07 -11.06 -13.28
C GLU A 127 -10.42 -10.41 -11.94
N ILE A 128 -10.95 -9.19 -11.97
CA ILE A 128 -11.36 -8.47 -10.77
C ILE A 128 -12.39 -9.26 -9.95
N ALA A 129 -13.23 -10.05 -10.63
CA ALA A 129 -14.23 -10.91 -9.99
C ALA A 129 -13.60 -11.98 -9.08
N ASP A 130 -12.38 -12.42 -9.39
CA ASP A 130 -11.73 -13.55 -8.73
C ASP A 130 -10.78 -13.12 -7.60
N LEU A 131 -10.59 -11.81 -7.38
CA LEU A 131 -9.61 -11.30 -6.42
C LEU A 131 -9.91 -11.70 -4.96
N SER A 132 -11.18 -11.85 -4.58
CA SER A 132 -11.53 -12.39 -3.26
C SER A 132 -11.13 -13.86 -3.12
N TYR A 133 -11.31 -14.65 -4.18
CA TYR A 133 -10.89 -16.05 -4.21
C TYR A 133 -9.37 -16.19 -4.18
N LYS A 134 -8.66 -15.38 -4.97
CA LYS A 134 -7.19 -15.30 -4.92
C LYS A 134 -6.70 -14.96 -3.52
N PHE A 135 -7.24 -13.91 -2.91
CA PHE A 135 -6.92 -13.56 -1.52
C PHE A 135 -7.10 -14.75 -0.56
N LEU A 136 -8.22 -15.48 -0.66
CA LEU A 136 -8.50 -16.64 0.17
C LEU A 136 -7.50 -17.80 -0.07
N GLN A 137 -7.13 -18.05 -1.33
CA GLN A 137 -6.11 -19.03 -1.69
C GLN A 137 -4.74 -18.65 -1.14
N GLU A 138 -4.33 -17.39 -1.30
CA GLU A 138 -3.06 -16.89 -0.79
C GLU A 138 -3.00 -17.00 0.73
N PHE A 139 -4.10 -16.72 1.44
CA PHE A 139 -4.16 -16.84 2.89
C PHE A 139 -4.34 -18.27 3.42
N ASP A 140 -4.67 -19.23 2.56
CA ASP A 140 -5.21 -20.54 2.93
C ASP A 140 -6.35 -20.41 3.95
N LEU A 141 -7.40 -19.68 3.54
CA LEU A 141 -8.61 -19.41 4.33
C LEU A 141 -9.87 -19.70 3.52
N LYS A 142 -10.97 -19.90 4.24
CA LYS A 142 -12.33 -19.95 3.68
C LYS A 142 -13.06 -18.63 3.94
N PRO A 143 -14.11 -18.30 3.16
CA PRO A 143 -14.89 -17.08 3.39
C PRO A 143 -15.37 -16.92 4.83
N GLU A 144 -15.74 -18.02 5.49
CA GLU A 144 -16.26 -18.01 6.87
C GLU A 144 -15.20 -17.55 7.88
N ASP A 145 -13.91 -17.75 7.59
CA ASP A 145 -12.81 -17.38 8.48
C ASP A 145 -12.63 -15.86 8.60
N LEU A 146 -13.14 -15.08 7.63
CA LEU A 146 -13.09 -13.62 7.64
C LEU A 146 -14.25 -12.98 8.41
N LYS A 147 -15.30 -13.75 8.72
CA LYS A 147 -16.47 -13.22 9.42
C LYS A 147 -16.05 -12.69 10.80
N GLY A 148 -16.38 -11.43 11.08
CA GLY A 148 -16.01 -10.79 12.34
C GLY A 148 -14.52 -10.41 12.46
N LYS A 149 -13.73 -10.50 11.38
CA LYS A 149 -12.30 -10.16 11.40
C LYS A 149 -12.05 -8.72 10.97
N ALA A 150 -11.07 -8.09 11.63
CA ALA A 150 -10.45 -6.87 11.17
C ALA A 150 -9.21 -7.20 10.31
N VAL A 151 -9.19 -6.69 9.08
CA VAL A 151 -8.12 -6.92 8.11
C VAL A 151 -7.41 -5.61 7.79
N ILE A 152 -6.09 -5.65 7.65
CA ILE A 152 -5.31 -4.55 7.08
C ILE A 152 -4.66 -5.00 5.77
N ASP A 153 -4.78 -4.16 4.75
CA ASP A 153 -4.19 -4.35 3.41
C ASP A 153 -3.11 -3.28 3.22
N VAL A 154 -1.84 -3.69 3.37
CA VAL A 154 -0.68 -2.79 3.38
C VAL A 154 -0.08 -2.70 1.97
N GLY A 155 -0.15 -1.50 1.39
CA GLY A 155 0.16 -1.22 -0.02
C GLY A 155 -1.00 -1.59 -0.92
N CYS A 156 -2.21 -1.15 -0.57
CA CYS A 156 -3.45 -1.53 -1.25
C CYS A 156 -3.57 -0.99 -2.70
N GLY A 157 -2.68 -0.08 -3.11
CA GLY A 157 -2.63 0.46 -4.47
C GLY A 157 -3.97 1.04 -4.91
N HIS A 158 -4.58 0.39 -5.90
CA HIS A 158 -5.88 0.79 -6.46
C HIS A 158 -7.11 0.42 -5.59
N GLY A 159 -6.93 -0.33 -4.50
CA GLY A 159 -7.99 -0.65 -3.53
C GLY A 159 -9.03 -1.68 -3.97
N VAL A 160 -8.87 -2.27 -5.17
CA VAL A 160 -9.83 -3.25 -5.71
C VAL A 160 -9.89 -4.49 -4.82
N THR A 161 -8.73 -5.05 -4.48
CA THR A 161 -8.62 -6.21 -3.58
C THR A 161 -9.18 -5.87 -2.18
N THR A 162 -8.84 -4.70 -1.63
CA THR A 162 -9.39 -4.22 -0.36
C THR A 162 -10.92 -4.20 -0.34
N GLY A 163 -11.56 -3.70 -1.40
CA GLY A 163 -13.01 -3.69 -1.55
C GLY A 163 -13.61 -5.10 -1.61
N LYS A 164 -12.92 -6.05 -2.26
CA LYS A 164 -13.33 -7.46 -2.30
C LYS A 164 -13.17 -8.18 -0.95
N ILE A 165 -12.13 -7.87 -0.19
CA ILE A 165 -11.96 -8.38 1.18
C ILE A 165 -13.09 -7.84 2.09
N ALA A 166 -13.51 -6.60 1.87
CA ALA A 166 -14.55 -5.97 2.69
C ALA A 166 -15.92 -6.64 2.56
N THR A 167 -16.23 -7.31 1.44
CA THR A 167 -17.48 -8.07 1.32
C THR A 167 -17.51 -9.36 2.17
N LEU A 168 -16.36 -9.78 2.71
CA LEU A 168 -16.20 -11.02 3.48
C LEU A 168 -15.89 -10.78 4.97
N SER A 169 -15.53 -9.56 5.35
CA SER A 169 -14.95 -9.24 6.65
C SER A 169 -15.75 -8.17 7.41
N GLN A 170 -15.46 -8.00 8.69
CA GLN A 170 -16.12 -6.97 9.52
C GLN A 170 -15.57 -5.57 9.22
N LEU A 171 -14.26 -5.47 8.99
CA LEU A 171 -13.54 -4.22 8.82
C LEU A 171 -12.32 -4.47 7.94
N VAL A 172 -12.08 -3.60 6.96
CA VAL A 172 -10.83 -3.60 6.20
C VAL A 172 -10.25 -2.19 6.16
N VAL A 173 -8.95 -2.08 6.40
CA VAL A 173 -8.21 -0.82 6.23
C VAL A 173 -7.12 -1.00 5.18
N GLY A 174 -7.27 -0.31 4.05
CA GLY A 174 -6.24 -0.19 3.02
C GLY A 174 -5.30 0.97 3.29
N VAL A 175 -4.00 0.70 3.25
CA VAL A 175 -2.94 1.71 3.38
C VAL A 175 -2.17 1.79 2.08
N GLU A 176 -1.96 2.99 1.55
CA GLU A 176 -1.16 3.20 0.33
C GLU A 176 -0.24 4.41 0.52
N LEU A 177 1.02 4.30 0.10
CA LEU A 177 2.02 5.37 0.31
C LEU A 177 1.79 6.56 -0.62
N SER A 178 1.39 6.29 -1.85
CA SER A 178 1.21 7.28 -2.90
C SER A 178 -0.19 7.90 -2.89
N ARG A 179 -0.41 8.88 -3.78
CA ARG A 179 -1.75 9.45 -4.00
C ARG A 179 -2.70 8.50 -4.75
N ALA A 180 -2.25 7.30 -5.14
CA ALA A 180 -3.13 6.28 -5.72
C ALA A 180 -4.29 5.89 -4.79
N VAL A 181 -4.12 6.11 -3.48
CA VAL A 181 -5.18 5.97 -2.47
C VAL A 181 -6.44 6.79 -2.79
N GLU A 182 -6.33 7.90 -3.53
CA GLU A 182 -7.48 8.71 -3.95
C GLU A 182 -8.39 7.92 -4.91
N ASN A 183 -7.77 7.15 -5.80
CA ASN A 183 -8.48 6.27 -6.70
C ASN A 183 -9.12 5.10 -5.93
N ALA A 184 -8.41 4.52 -4.97
CA ALA A 184 -8.95 3.49 -4.08
C ALA A 184 -10.17 3.98 -3.30
N TYR A 185 -10.04 5.14 -2.64
CA TYR A 185 -11.09 5.73 -1.85
C TYR A 185 -12.29 6.15 -2.69
N SER A 186 -12.11 6.73 -3.87
CA SER A 186 -13.22 7.19 -4.73
C SER A 186 -14.08 6.05 -5.26
N ARG A 187 -13.48 4.89 -5.58
CA ARG A 187 -14.21 3.70 -6.04
C ARG A 187 -14.82 2.88 -4.93
N ASN A 188 -14.44 3.13 -3.67
CA ASN A 188 -14.96 2.36 -2.56
C ASN A 188 -16.49 2.49 -2.44
N ASP A 189 -17.17 1.37 -2.48
CA ASP A 189 -18.61 1.25 -2.32
C ASP A 189 -18.99 0.49 -1.03
N GLN A 190 -17.99 0.07 -0.24
CA GLN A 190 -18.15 -0.66 1.02
C GLN A 190 -17.94 0.26 2.23
N ALA A 191 -18.96 0.40 3.08
CA ALA A 191 -18.88 1.26 4.26
C ALA A 191 -17.87 0.76 5.32
N ASN A 192 -17.59 -0.55 5.35
CA ASN A 192 -16.60 -1.16 6.24
C ASN A 192 -15.18 -1.20 5.65
N ALA A 193 -14.97 -0.67 4.44
CA ALA A 193 -13.64 -0.48 3.88
C ALA A 193 -13.18 0.97 4.10
N HIS A 194 -12.00 1.13 4.67
CA HIS A 194 -11.38 2.42 4.89
C HIS A 194 -10.06 2.51 4.14
N PHE A 195 -9.69 3.73 3.73
CA PHE A 195 -8.46 3.99 3.01
C PHE A 195 -7.75 5.19 3.62
N LEU A 196 -6.43 5.07 3.81
CA LEU A 196 -5.58 6.17 4.26
C LEU A 196 -4.25 6.16 3.51
N GLN A 197 -3.64 7.33 3.43
CA GLN A 197 -2.27 7.42 2.95
C GLN A 197 -1.30 7.19 4.09
N GLY A 198 -0.35 6.26 3.94
CA GLY A 198 0.56 5.90 5.02
C GLY A 198 1.85 5.23 4.55
N ASP A 199 2.88 5.37 5.36
CA ASP A 199 4.17 4.70 5.16
C ASP A 199 4.22 3.42 6.02
N LEU A 200 4.60 2.31 5.40
CA LEU A 200 4.69 1.02 6.08
C LEU A 200 5.69 1.00 7.26
N LEU A 201 6.69 1.90 7.26
CA LEU A 201 7.63 2.01 8.38
C LEU A 201 7.01 2.78 9.56
N PHE A 202 5.96 3.55 9.33
CA PHE A 202 5.33 4.44 10.31
C PHE A 202 3.80 4.29 10.29
N LEU A 203 3.29 3.05 10.27
CA LEU A 203 1.85 2.82 10.17
C LEU A 203 1.08 3.46 11.36
N PRO A 204 -0.04 4.15 11.11
CA PRO A 204 -0.74 4.96 12.10
C PRO A 204 -1.71 4.15 12.96
N PHE A 205 -1.29 3.00 13.49
CA PHE A 205 -2.14 2.13 14.29
C PHE A 205 -1.44 1.72 15.59
N ALA A 206 -2.23 1.34 16.58
CA ALA A 206 -1.69 0.64 17.73
C ALA A 206 -1.22 -0.75 17.31
N GLU A 207 -0.21 -1.28 18.01
CA GLU A 207 0.19 -2.67 17.83
C GLU A 207 -0.99 -3.62 18.07
N ARG A 208 -0.97 -4.78 17.42
CA ARG A 208 -1.98 -5.84 17.61
C ARG A 208 -3.41 -5.36 17.37
N SER A 209 -3.62 -4.55 16.34
CA SER A 209 -4.94 -4.00 15.99
C SER A 209 -5.73 -4.89 15.02
N PHE A 210 -5.09 -5.80 14.28
CA PHE A 210 -5.71 -6.54 13.18
C PHE A 210 -5.59 -8.06 13.35
N ASP A 211 -6.64 -8.78 12.95
CA ASP A 211 -6.68 -10.24 12.95
C ASP A 211 -5.93 -10.83 11.75
N LEU A 212 -5.99 -10.14 10.60
CA LEU A 212 -5.32 -10.54 9.36
C LEU A 212 -4.54 -9.36 8.78
N LEU A 213 -3.28 -9.58 8.40
CA LEU A 213 -2.45 -8.63 7.66
C LEU A 213 -2.14 -9.18 6.28
N TYR A 214 -2.55 -8.45 5.26
CA TYR A 214 -2.28 -8.73 3.86
C TYR A 214 -1.32 -7.70 3.28
N SER A 215 -0.32 -8.16 2.53
CA SER A 215 0.54 -7.27 1.74
C SER A 215 1.04 -7.99 0.49
N SER A 216 0.48 -7.67 -0.67
CA SER A 216 0.77 -8.36 -1.92
C SER A 216 1.39 -7.42 -2.94
N GLY A 217 2.61 -7.71 -3.39
CA GLY A 217 3.29 -6.87 -4.39
C GLY A 217 4.03 -5.65 -3.82
N VAL A 218 4.36 -5.63 -2.51
CA VAL A 218 4.74 -4.36 -1.84
C VAL A 218 6.10 -4.45 -1.14
N LEU A 219 6.30 -5.40 -0.24
CA LEU A 219 7.46 -5.40 0.67
C LEU A 219 8.82 -5.48 -0.05
N HIS A 220 8.88 -6.14 -1.20
CA HIS A 220 10.09 -6.24 -2.03
C HIS A 220 10.42 -4.94 -2.80
N HIS A 221 9.53 -3.95 -2.80
CA HIS A 221 9.75 -2.61 -3.36
C HIS A 221 10.17 -1.56 -2.30
N THR A 222 10.52 -2.02 -1.10
CA THR A 222 10.98 -1.16 -0.01
C THR A 222 12.50 -1.15 0.07
N ALA A 223 13.09 -0.11 0.65
CA ALA A 223 14.55 0.00 0.81
C ALA A 223 15.18 -1.13 1.63
N ASP A 224 14.41 -1.70 2.55
CA ASP A 224 14.79 -2.83 3.40
C ASP A 224 13.53 -3.68 3.64
N THR A 225 13.40 -4.77 2.88
CA THR A 225 12.23 -5.65 2.91
C THR A 225 12.01 -6.27 4.28
N LYS A 226 13.08 -6.68 4.96
CA LYS A 226 12.97 -7.31 6.28
C LYS A 226 12.55 -6.29 7.35
N LYS A 227 13.14 -5.09 7.38
CA LYS A 227 12.68 -4.03 8.31
C LYS A 227 11.23 -3.63 8.05
N SER A 228 10.85 -3.58 6.79
CA SER A 228 9.46 -3.32 6.39
C SER A 228 8.51 -4.40 6.90
N LEU A 229 8.89 -5.68 6.78
CA LEU A 229 8.14 -6.79 7.36
C LEU A 229 8.00 -6.66 8.89
N VAL A 230 9.10 -6.33 9.60
CA VAL A 230 9.10 -6.12 11.06
C VAL A 230 8.16 -4.97 11.46
N ALA A 231 8.12 -3.88 10.69
CA ALA A 231 7.26 -2.75 11.00
C ALA A 231 5.76 -3.09 10.83
N VAL A 232 5.41 -3.84 9.78
CA VAL A 232 4.00 -4.16 9.51
C VAL A 232 3.47 -5.28 10.40
N GLU A 233 4.28 -6.30 10.69
CA GLU A 233 3.86 -7.47 11.47
C GLU A 233 3.46 -7.13 12.91
N ALA A 234 4.00 -6.04 13.47
CA ALA A 234 3.63 -5.52 14.80
C ALA A 234 2.13 -5.22 14.94
N LEU A 235 1.41 -5.04 13.84
CA LEU A 235 -0.03 -4.80 13.83
C LEU A 235 -0.87 -6.08 13.99
N VAL A 236 -0.28 -7.26 13.82
CA VAL A 236 -0.98 -8.56 13.87
C VAL A 236 -1.23 -8.96 15.32
N LYS A 237 -2.51 -9.21 15.66
CA LYS A 237 -2.91 -9.74 16.97
C LYS A 237 -2.27 -11.10 17.26
N LYS A 238 -2.19 -11.46 18.55
CA LYS A 238 -1.96 -12.85 18.95
C LYS A 238 -3.00 -13.76 18.28
N ASN A 239 -2.56 -14.89 17.74
CA ASN A 239 -3.35 -15.81 16.92
C ASN A 239 -3.85 -15.26 15.57
N GLY A 240 -3.50 -14.03 15.21
CA GLY A 240 -3.74 -13.47 13.88
C GLY A 240 -2.85 -14.11 12.83
N LYS A 241 -3.17 -13.88 11.55
CA LYS A 241 -2.36 -14.37 10.42
C LYS A 241 -1.76 -13.22 9.62
N ILE A 242 -0.57 -13.47 9.07
CA ILE A 242 0.04 -12.63 8.05
C ILE A 242 0.07 -13.40 6.73
N CYS A 243 -0.16 -12.69 5.62
CA CYS A 243 0.04 -13.19 4.26
C CYS A 243 0.77 -12.12 3.45
N ILE A 244 1.91 -12.49 2.89
CA ILE A 244 2.71 -11.60 2.03
C ILE A 244 2.98 -12.27 0.69
N TRP A 245 2.93 -11.50 -0.39
CA TRP A 245 3.38 -11.96 -1.72
C TRP A 245 4.68 -11.26 -2.12
N LEU A 246 5.65 -12.05 -2.58
CA LEU A 246 7.01 -11.60 -2.90
C LEU A 246 7.47 -12.12 -4.27
N TYR A 247 8.29 -11.34 -4.98
CA TYR A 247 9.00 -11.84 -6.17
C TYR A 247 9.97 -12.95 -5.78
N HIS A 248 9.99 -14.05 -6.54
CA HIS A 248 11.02 -15.08 -6.42
C HIS A 248 12.16 -14.83 -7.43
N PRO A 249 13.38 -15.33 -7.16
CA PRO A 249 14.49 -15.20 -8.09
C PRO A 249 14.18 -15.80 -9.46
N GLN A 250 14.62 -15.11 -10.52
CA GLN A 250 14.53 -15.59 -11.90
C GLN A 250 15.89 -15.49 -12.60
N SER A 251 16.27 -16.51 -13.36
CA SER A 251 17.61 -16.60 -13.98
C SER A 251 17.61 -16.57 -15.50
N ASN A 252 16.47 -16.25 -16.14
CA ASN A 252 16.38 -16.23 -17.60
C ASN A 252 17.06 -14.98 -18.23
N LYS A 253 17.51 -15.11 -19.49
CA LYS A 253 18.28 -14.06 -20.18
C LYS A 253 17.54 -12.72 -20.30
N ILE A 254 16.21 -12.77 -20.52
CA ILE A 254 15.38 -11.56 -20.66
C ILE A 254 15.33 -10.84 -19.30
N HIS A 255 15.06 -11.59 -18.24
CA HIS A 255 15.05 -11.08 -16.88
C HIS A 255 16.37 -10.39 -16.51
N ASN A 256 17.52 -11.04 -16.75
CA ASN A 256 18.83 -10.46 -16.49
C ASN A 256 19.09 -9.17 -17.30
N ALA A 257 18.61 -9.10 -18.54
CA ALA A 257 18.70 -7.88 -19.35
C ALA A 257 17.83 -6.75 -18.78
N MET A 258 16.61 -7.06 -18.30
CA MET A 258 15.76 -6.07 -17.61
C MET A 258 16.44 -5.56 -16.32
N LEU A 259 17.02 -6.44 -15.51
CA LEU A 259 17.78 -6.05 -14.32
C LEU A 259 18.99 -5.17 -14.67
N PHE A 260 19.67 -5.43 -15.78
CA PHE A 260 20.76 -4.58 -16.26
C PHE A 260 20.26 -3.17 -16.61
N MET A 261 19.16 -3.05 -17.37
CA MET A 261 18.56 -1.74 -17.67
C MET A 261 18.09 -1.01 -16.41
N ARG A 262 17.55 -1.74 -15.42
CA ARG A 262 17.14 -1.19 -14.13
C ARG A 262 18.27 -0.48 -13.39
N LYS A 263 19.54 -0.87 -13.56
CA LYS A 263 20.69 -0.18 -12.92
C LYS A 263 20.72 1.32 -13.25
N VAL A 264 20.15 1.70 -14.39
CA VAL A 264 20.00 3.09 -14.84
C VAL A 264 18.59 3.61 -14.52
N THR A 265 17.53 2.94 -14.97
CA THR A 265 16.16 3.48 -14.86
C THR A 265 15.70 3.66 -13.41
N SER A 266 16.11 2.77 -12.50
CA SER A 266 15.78 2.86 -11.06
C SER A 266 16.41 4.05 -10.35
N LYS A 267 17.37 4.76 -10.97
CA LYS A 267 17.97 6.00 -10.43
C LYS A 267 17.50 7.26 -11.13
N MET A 268 16.87 7.13 -12.30
CA MET A 268 16.38 8.27 -13.07
C MET A 268 15.09 8.85 -12.46
N PRO A 269 14.85 10.16 -12.55
CA PRO A 269 13.54 10.74 -12.24
C PRO A 269 12.42 10.07 -13.05
N VAL A 270 11.25 9.84 -12.42
CA VAL A 270 10.10 9.18 -13.07
C VAL A 270 9.65 9.95 -14.32
N ALA A 271 9.66 11.29 -14.26
CA ALA A 271 9.30 12.17 -15.38
C ALA A 271 10.20 12.00 -16.63
N ILE A 272 11.43 11.50 -16.46
CA ILE A 272 12.37 11.27 -17.58
C ILE A 272 12.33 9.80 -18.01
N SER A 273 12.35 8.87 -17.04
CA SER A 273 12.35 7.44 -17.34
C SER A 273 11.06 6.98 -18.03
N PHE A 274 9.89 7.48 -17.62
CA PHE A 274 8.61 7.10 -18.20
C PHE A 274 8.52 7.31 -19.72
N PRO A 275 8.74 8.52 -20.29
CA PRO A 275 8.66 8.69 -21.75
C PRO A 275 9.68 7.83 -22.50
N LEU A 276 10.88 7.63 -21.95
CA LEU A 276 11.89 6.75 -22.57
C LEU A 276 11.40 5.28 -22.61
N LEU A 277 10.81 4.78 -21.53
CA LEU A 277 10.23 3.44 -21.50
C LEU A 277 9.08 3.30 -22.50
N MET A 278 8.24 4.33 -22.65
CA MET A 278 7.13 4.32 -23.61
C MET A 278 7.61 4.36 -25.06
N ILE A 279 8.73 5.01 -25.35
CA ILE A 279 9.30 5.08 -26.72
C ILE A 279 10.10 3.82 -27.05
N PHE A 280 10.94 3.34 -26.13
CA PHE A 280 11.96 2.35 -26.45
C PHE A 280 11.68 0.94 -25.92
N VAL A 281 10.84 0.78 -24.90
CA VAL A 281 10.56 -0.55 -24.31
C VAL A 281 9.16 -1.03 -24.66
N PHE A 282 8.16 -0.16 -24.51
CA PHE A 282 6.76 -0.51 -24.72
C PHE A 282 6.45 -1.09 -26.11
N PRO A 283 6.88 -0.50 -27.25
CA PRO A 283 6.52 -1.03 -28.57
C PRO A 283 7.04 -2.46 -28.80
N PHE A 284 8.25 -2.74 -28.34
CA PHE A 284 8.87 -4.07 -28.48
C PHE A 284 8.24 -5.08 -27.53
N SER A 285 8.05 -4.73 -26.24
CA SER A 285 7.43 -5.63 -25.26
C SER A 285 6.01 -5.99 -25.65
N PHE A 286 5.21 -4.99 -26.04
CA PHE A 286 3.83 -5.16 -26.47
C PHE A 286 3.74 -6.05 -27.71
N LEU A 287 4.60 -5.84 -28.72
CA LEU A 287 4.63 -6.66 -29.94
C LEU A 287 5.03 -8.12 -29.64
N ILE A 288 6.07 -8.34 -28.83
CA ILE A 288 6.53 -9.68 -28.45
C ILE A 288 5.42 -10.44 -27.71
N LYS A 289 4.81 -9.80 -26.70
CA LYS A 289 3.73 -10.42 -25.93
C LYS A 289 2.50 -10.66 -26.82
N LYS A 290 2.18 -9.78 -27.76
CA LYS A 290 1.07 -9.97 -28.71
C LYS A 290 1.26 -11.18 -29.61
N ILE A 291 2.50 -11.49 -30.00
CA ILE A 291 2.83 -12.68 -30.78
C ILE A 291 2.80 -13.95 -29.90
N LYS A 292 3.32 -13.87 -28.67
CA LYS A 292 3.45 -15.05 -27.78
C LYS A 292 2.16 -15.42 -27.06
N ARG A 293 1.30 -14.46 -26.72
CA ARG A 293 0.08 -14.69 -25.93
C ARG A 293 -1.10 -14.99 -26.85
N LYS A 294 -1.81 -16.08 -26.57
CA LYS A 294 -3.08 -16.46 -27.23
C LYS A 294 -4.28 -15.57 -26.86
N ARG A 295 -4.08 -14.54 -26.02
CA ARG A 295 -5.14 -13.67 -25.46
C ARG A 295 -4.93 -12.21 -25.88
N LYS A 296 -6.03 -11.44 -25.93
CA LYS A 296 -6.02 -10.01 -26.26
C LYS A 296 -5.29 -9.24 -25.15
N LEU A 297 -4.13 -8.66 -25.48
CA LEU A 297 -3.37 -7.81 -24.56
C LEU A 297 -4.00 -6.43 -24.45
N ASN A 298 -4.09 -5.95 -23.22
CA ASN A 298 -4.45 -4.58 -22.90
C ASN A 298 -3.17 -3.75 -22.79
N TYR A 299 -3.12 -2.60 -23.47
CA TYR A 299 -1.95 -1.73 -23.42
C TYR A 299 -1.72 -1.13 -22.04
N ARG A 300 -2.78 -0.92 -21.23
CA ARG A 300 -2.66 -0.39 -19.86
C ARG A 300 -2.00 -1.39 -18.93
N GLU A 301 -2.39 -2.67 -19.02
CA GLU A 301 -1.74 -3.77 -18.30
C GLU A 301 -0.25 -3.87 -18.68
N GLU A 302 0.08 -3.72 -19.96
CA GLU A 302 1.49 -3.73 -20.39
C GLU A 302 2.28 -2.55 -19.84
N ILE A 303 1.69 -1.35 -19.77
CA ILE A 303 2.32 -0.18 -19.17
C ILE A 303 2.59 -0.43 -17.68
N ILE A 304 1.64 -1.03 -16.96
CA ILE A 304 1.80 -1.39 -15.54
C ILE A 304 2.95 -2.38 -15.36
N ASP A 305 2.98 -3.48 -16.14
CA ASP A 305 4.08 -4.46 -16.10
C ASP A 305 5.46 -3.80 -16.31
N ILE A 306 5.55 -2.85 -17.25
CA ILE A 306 6.78 -2.10 -17.55
C ILE A 306 7.14 -1.16 -16.40
N LEU A 307 6.16 -0.44 -15.85
CA LEU A 307 6.40 0.50 -14.76
C LEU A 307 6.92 -0.23 -13.53
N ASP A 308 6.24 -1.29 -13.09
CA ASP A 308 6.68 -2.14 -11.97
C ASP A 308 8.13 -2.65 -12.17
N MET A 309 8.44 -3.08 -13.41
CA MET A 309 9.78 -3.57 -13.75
C MET A 309 10.83 -2.47 -13.91
N PHE A 310 10.53 -1.18 -14.06
CA PHE A 310 11.60 -0.20 -14.37
C PHE A 310 11.61 1.09 -13.55
N THR A 311 10.48 1.52 -12.99
CA THR A 311 10.37 2.80 -12.28
C THR A 311 10.55 2.72 -10.77
N PRO A 312 10.18 1.63 -10.04
CA PRO A 312 10.48 1.51 -8.63
C PRO A 312 11.97 1.65 -8.36
N GLU A 313 12.31 2.38 -7.31
CA GLU A 313 13.70 2.54 -6.88
C GLU A 313 14.27 1.23 -6.33
N PHE A 314 13.49 0.56 -5.50
CA PHE A 314 13.82 -0.73 -4.91
C PHE A 314 12.99 -1.83 -5.57
N ARG A 315 13.62 -2.98 -5.82
CA ARG A 315 12.97 -4.21 -6.26
C ARG A 315 13.90 -5.36 -5.91
N PHE A 316 13.47 -6.21 -4.99
CA PHE A 316 14.22 -7.36 -4.51
C PHE A 316 13.51 -8.66 -4.87
N GLU A 317 14.27 -9.74 -4.95
CA GLU A 317 13.77 -11.08 -5.21
C GLU A 317 14.16 -11.95 -4.03
N ILE A 318 13.16 -12.56 -3.39
CA ILE A 318 13.30 -13.23 -2.10
C ILE A 318 13.06 -14.72 -2.33
N THR A 319 13.92 -15.57 -1.77
CA THR A 319 13.70 -17.02 -1.85
C THR A 319 12.63 -17.48 -0.87
N HIS A 320 12.00 -18.63 -1.12
CA HIS A 320 11.05 -19.21 -0.17
C HIS A 320 11.69 -19.41 1.20
N ASN A 321 12.89 -20.01 1.25
CA ASN A 321 13.63 -20.25 2.49
C ASN A 321 13.94 -18.96 3.26
N GLU A 322 14.26 -17.87 2.57
CA GLU A 322 14.53 -16.58 3.20
C GLU A 322 13.27 -15.98 3.83
N ALA A 323 12.15 -16.01 3.12
CA ALA A 323 10.87 -15.53 3.63
C ALA A 323 10.36 -16.40 4.81
N GLU A 324 10.49 -17.72 4.71
CA GLU A 324 10.15 -18.66 5.79
C GLU A 324 11.00 -18.41 7.04
N LYS A 325 12.31 -18.20 6.85
CA LYS A 325 13.24 -17.87 7.93
C LYS A 325 12.84 -16.56 8.62
N TRP A 326 12.48 -15.52 7.87
CA TRP A 326 12.05 -14.25 8.48
C TRP A 326 10.80 -14.42 9.33
N LEU A 327 9.77 -15.10 8.85
CA LEU A 327 8.54 -15.33 9.63
C LEU A 327 8.81 -16.20 10.87
N THR A 328 9.67 -17.22 10.74
CA THR A 328 10.07 -18.06 11.87
C THR A 328 10.83 -17.27 12.93
N GLU A 329 11.79 -16.42 12.53
CA GLU A 329 12.52 -15.50 13.44
C GLU A 329 11.58 -14.50 14.13
N LEU A 330 10.47 -14.17 13.48
CA LEU A 330 9.41 -13.32 14.02
C LEU A 330 8.38 -14.11 14.84
N ASN A 331 8.65 -15.35 15.25
CA ASN A 331 7.75 -16.18 16.05
C ASN A 331 6.36 -16.39 15.40
N TYR A 332 6.33 -16.64 14.10
CA TYR A 332 5.15 -17.17 13.43
C TYR A 332 5.21 -18.70 13.38
N SER A 333 4.09 -19.36 13.67
CA SER A 333 3.88 -20.79 13.46
C SER A 333 3.17 -21.07 12.14
N ASP A 334 3.10 -22.35 11.75
CA ASP A 334 2.38 -22.81 10.56
C ASP A 334 2.81 -22.06 9.28
N VAL A 335 4.09 -21.71 9.21
CA VAL A 335 4.65 -20.95 8.09
C VAL A 335 4.70 -21.84 6.86
N LYS A 336 4.10 -21.38 5.76
CA LYS A 336 4.09 -22.12 4.49
C LYS A 336 3.85 -21.22 3.30
N VAL A 337 4.44 -21.60 2.18
CA VAL A 337 4.09 -21.07 0.85
C VAL A 337 2.74 -21.67 0.43
N THR A 338 1.81 -20.81 0.04
CA THR A 338 0.43 -21.19 -0.31
C THR A 338 0.19 -21.18 -1.81
N THR A 339 0.74 -20.19 -2.50
CA THR A 339 0.64 -20.03 -3.95
C THR A 339 2.01 -19.73 -4.55
N THR A 340 2.22 -20.15 -5.78
CA THR A 340 3.40 -19.79 -6.57
C THR A 340 2.95 -19.57 -8.00
N ASP A 341 3.22 -18.39 -8.53
CA ASP A 341 2.91 -18.01 -9.90
C ASP A 341 4.20 -17.86 -10.72
N GLN A 342 4.10 -17.20 -11.88
CA GLN A 342 5.24 -17.04 -12.78
C GLN A 342 6.36 -16.15 -12.20
N PHE A 343 6.00 -15.18 -11.35
CA PHE A 343 6.90 -14.13 -10.92
C PHE A 343 7.16 -14.15 -9.41
N GLY A 344 6.20 -14.66 -8.63
CA GLY A 344 6.27 -14.63 -7.18
C GLY A 344 5.48 -15.74 -6.51
N PHE A 345 5.34 -15.59 -5.20
CA PHE A 345 4.71 -16.56 -4.33
C PHE A 345 4.08 -15.85 -3.13
N SER A 346 2.99 -16.42 -2.60
CA SER A 346 2.44 -16.01 -1.30
C SER A 346 2.92 -16.95 -0.21
N ILE A 347 3.23 -16.36 0.94
CA ILE A 347 3.62 -17.08 2.16
C ILE A 347 2.78 -16.58 3.33
N VAL A 348 2.32 -17.51 4.15
CA VAL A 348 1.49 -17.23 5.33
C VAL A 348 2.19 -17.65 6.61
N GLY A 349 1.76 -17.08 7.72
CA GLY A 349 2.11 -17.56 9.06
C GLY A 349 1.07 -17.12 10.09
N LYS A 350 1.00 -17.83 11.22
CA LYS A 350 0.16 -17.48 12.36
C LYS A 350 1.00 -16.90 13.50
N ASN A 351 0.64 -15.72 14.01
CA ASN A 351 1.37 -15.06 15.07
C ASN A 351 1.14 -15.78 16.42
N VAL A 352 2.22 -16.31 17.02
CA VAL A 352 2.17 -17.01 18.31
C VAL A 352 2.85 -16.26 19.46
N LYS A 353 3.28 -15.00 19.25
CA LYS A 353 3.88 -14.17 20.29
C LYS A 353 2.95 -14.01 21.49
N GLU A 354 3.50 -14.17 22.69
CA GLU A 354 2.78 -13.83 23.92
C GLU A 354 2.65 -12.31 24.09
N SER A 355 1.63 -11.90 24.84
CA SER A 355 1.21 -10.51 24.97
C SER A 355 2.22 -9.67 25.73
#